data_AF-A0A3A0C7T0-F1
#
_entry.id   AF-A0A3A0C7T0-F1
#
_cell.length_a   1.000
_cell.length_b   1.000
_cell.length_c   1.000
_cell.angle_alpha   90.00
_cell.angle_beta   90.00
_cell.angle_gamma   90.00
#
_symmetry.space_group_name_H-M   'P 1'
#
loop_
_entity.id
_entity.type
_entity.pdbx_description
1 polymer ?
#
loop_
_entity_poly.entity_id
_entity_poly.type
_entity_poly.pdbx_seq_one_letter_code
_entity_poly.pdbx_strand_id
1 'polypeptide(L)'
;MVSPAAKKPASILIIEAPGAPLQDKDRGSALNGIVFSTWSRHTDGTIIKFYGSVGMPTSRLLSRLVLAILMGLATSLSHATPPQANTATKGNATQGQALFNGKGICHYCHGIDGMIDRKPTLEPDTAAVVARLAASAPDLRNRTTLKLKDNKARFHAIRDGHPGSGMLPDTRLTDQEITDLLTYLAALRQNTPRAGASPY
;
A
#
# COMPACT_ATOMS: atom_id res chain seq x y z
N MET A 1 -54.02 5.93 -6.25
CA MET A 1 -53.36 6.22 -7.54
C MET A 1 -52.11 7.03 -7.22
N VAL A 2 -50.93 6.41 -7.30
CA VAL A 2 -49.64 7.05 -6.94
C VAL A 2 -48.85 7.20 -8.23
N SER A 3 -48.52 8.44 -8.60
CA SER A 3 -47.66 8.75 -9.75
C SER A 3 -46.23 8.26 -9.54
N PRO A 4 -45.55 7.71 -10.55
CA PRO A 4 -44.14 7.36 -10.43
C PRO A 4 -43.25 8.61 -10.51
N ALA A 5 -42.31 8.72 -9.58
CA ALA A 5 -41.29 9.75 -9.53
C ALA A 5 -40.30 9.63 -10.71
N ALA A 6 -40.05 10.75 -11.39
CA ALA A 6 -39.08 10.85 -12.48
C ALA A 6 -37.65 10.65 -11.96
N LYS A 7 -36.96 9.64 -12.51
CA LYS A 7 -35.56 9.30 -12.21
C LYS A 7 -34.64 10.31 -12.90
N LYS A 8 -33.86 11.09 -12.15
CA LYS A 8 -32.83 12.00 -12.74
C LYS A 8 -31.78 11.18 -13.51
N PRO A 9 -31.30 11.63 -14.68
CA PRO A 9 -30.25 10.94 -15.40
C PRO A 9 -28.93 11.01 -14.62
N ALA A 10 -28.26 9.86 -14.52
CA ALA A 10 -26.94 9.75 -13.93
C ALA A 10 -25.91 10.39 -14.87
N SER A 11 -25.20 11.42 -14.39
CA SER A 11 -24.00 11.92 -15.04
C SER A 11 -22.85 10.95 -14.76
N ILE A 12 -22.49 10.15 -15.76
CA ILE A 12 -21.32 9.28 -15.71
C ILE A 12 -20.10 10.12 -16.13
N LEU A 13 -19.17 10.33 -15.20
CA LEU A 13 -17.84 10.88 -15.50
C LEU A 13 -16.92 9.70 -15.85
N ILE A 14 -16.66 9.49 -17.13
CA ILE A 14 -15.62 8.57 -17.58
C ILE A 14 -14.31 9.37 -17.68
N ILE A 15 -13.34 9.05 -16.84
CA ILE A 15 -11.97 9.55 -16.96
C ILE A 15 -11.18 8.48 -17.72
N GLU A 16 -11.05 8.64 -19.03
CA GLU A 16 -10.11 7.81 -19.81
C GLU A 16 -8.68 8.32 -19.63
N ALA A 17 -7.75 7.40 -19.39
CA ALA A 17 -6.32 7.70 -19.37
C ALA A 17 -5.85 8.16 -20.75
N PRO A 18 -4.88 9.08 -20.85
CA PRO A 18 -4.43 9.61 -22.13
C PRO A 18 -3.86 8.49 -23.01
N GLY A 19 -4.55 8.23 -24.13
CA GLY A 19 -4.03 7.42 -25.22
C GLY A 19 -2.79 8.08 -25.84
N ALA A 20 -1.88 7.25 -26.34
CA ALA A 20 -0.63 7.68 -26.94
C ALA A 20 -0.86 8.71 -28.08
N PRO A 21 0.01 9.73 -28.21
CA PRO A 21 -0.16 10.75 -29.25
C PRO A 21 0.09 10.14 -30.63
N LEU A 22 -0.91 10.25 -31.50
CA LEU A 22 -0.74 10.17 -32.95
C LEU A 22 0.15 11.34 -33.39
N GLN A 23 1.27 11.05 -34.03
CA GLN A 23 2.14 12.05 -34.65
C GLN A 23 1.43 12.65 -35.87
N ASP A 24 0.98 13.90 -35.76
CA ASP A 24 0.59 14.72 -36.89
C ASP A 24 1.84 15.43 -37.43
N LYS A 25 2.21 15.05 -38.65
CA LYS A 25 3.35 15.54 -39.40
C LYS A 25 2.79 16.65 -40.28
N ASP A 26 2.69 17.86 -39.75
CA ASP A 26 2.56 19.16 -40.46
C ASP A 26 1.84 20.22 -39.61
N ARG A 27 2.51 20.72 -38.55
CA ARG A 27 2.41 22.12 -38.09
C ARG A 27 3.36 22.38 -36.90
N GLY A 28 4.40 23.17 -37.14
CA GLY A 28 5.26 23.70 -36.09
C GLY A 28 4.55 24.83 -35.34
N SER A 29 4.11 24.56 -34.10
CA SER A 29 4.01 25.51 -32.97
C SER A 29 3.33 24.81 -31.80
N ALA A 30 4.10 24.44 -30.78
CA ALA A 30 3.56 23.91 -29.53
C ALA A 30 2.98 25.05 -28.69
N LEU A 31 1.65 25.17 -28.67
CA LEU A 31 0.95 25.95 -27.65
C LEU A 31 0.65 25.03 -26.47
N ASN A 32 1.35 25.22 -25.36
CA ASN A 32 1.01 24.60 -24.08
C ASN A 32 -0.30 25.22 -23.56
N GLY A 33 -1.43 24.63 -23.95
CA GLY A 33 -2.75 24.92 -23.39
C GLY A 33 -3.50 23.62 -23.18
N ILE A 34 -4.02 23.42 -21.96
CA ILE A 34 -4.87 22.26 -21.66
C ILE A 34 -6.22 22.51 -22.34
N VAL A 35 -6.53 21.73 -23.38
CA VAL A 35 -7.84 21.74 -24.02
C VAL A 35 -8.70 20.68 -23.33
N PHE A 36 -9.71 21.12 -22.59
CA PHE A 36 -10.75 20.23 -22.09
C PHE A 36 -11.88 20.15 -23.12
N SER A 37 -12.22 18.93 -23.54
CA SER A 37 -13.44 18.69 -24.30
C SER A 37 -14.46 17.99 -23.41
N THR A 38 -15.62 18.58 -23.23
CA THR A 38 -16.77 17.91 -22.62
C THR A 38 -17.77 17.51 -23.70
N TRP A 39 -18.28 16.30 -23.60
CA TRP A 39 -19.27 15.74 -24.53
C TRP A 39 -20.58 15.62 -23.77
N SER A 40 -21.61 16.35 -24.22
CA SER A 40 -22.97 16.19 -23.71
C SER A 40 -23.81 15.48 -24.76
N ARG A 41 -24.38 14.33 -24.41
CA ARG A 41 -25.29 13.58 -25.26
C ARG A 41 -26.71 13.90 -24.84
N HIS A 42 -27.48 14.50 -25.74
CA HIS A 42 -28.90 14.74 -25.52
C HIS A 42 -29.72 13.45 -25.74
N THR A 43 -30.93 13.41 -25.19
CA THR A 43 -31.81 12.24 -25.20
C THR A 43 -32.32 11.84 -26.58
N ASP A 44 -32.14 12.71 -27.59
CA ASP A 44 -32.45 12.50 -29.00
C ASP A 44 -31.27 11.90 -29.80
N GLY A 45 -30.13 11.66 -29.16
CA GLY A 45 -28.93 11.12 -29.80
C GLY A 45 -28.01 12.17 -30.42
N THR A 46 -28.37 13.46 -30.35
CA THR A 46 -27.53 14.55 -30.84
C THR A 46 -26.33 14.75 -29.91
N ILE A 47 -25.14 14.85 -30.50
CA ILE A 47 -23.88 15.11 -29.79
C ILE A 47 -23.39 16.51 -30.12
N ILE A 48 -23.30 17.37 -29.10
CA ILE A 48 -22.80 18.75 -29.24
C ILE A 48 -21.45 18.86 -28.53
N LYS A 49 -20.44 19.35 -29.26
CA LYS A 49 -19.08 19.52 -28.76
C LYS A 49 -18.86 20.98 -28.39
N PHE A 50 -18.65 21.24 -27.10
CA PHE A 50 -18.33 22.59 -26.60
C PHE A 50 -16.83 22.71 -26.38
N TYR A 51 -16.22 23.72 -27.01
CA TYR A 51 -14.82 24.08 -26.78
C TYR A 51 -14.79 25.31 -25.89
N GLY A 52 -14.33 25.13 -24.64
CA GLY A 52 -14.07 26.24 -23.73
C GLY A 52 -12.58 26.59 -23.74
N SER A 53 -12.26 27.87 -23.99
CA SER A 53 -10.91 28.41 -23.84
C SER A 53 -10.94 29.44 -22.70
N VAL A 54 -10.15 29.21 -21.66
CA VAL A 54 -9.90 30.21 -20.62
C VAL A 54 -8.77 31.13 -21.11
N GLY A 55 -9.16 32.27 -21.68
CA GLY A 55 -8.23 33.35 -22.01
C GLY A 55 -7.76 34.06 -20.74
N MET A 56 -6.45 34.07 -20.51
CA MET A 56 -5.84 34.80 -19.38
C MET A 56 -5.75 36.29 -19.74
N PRO A 57 -6.29 37.22 -18.93
CA PRO A 57 -6.28 38.64 -19.26
C PRO A 57 -4.87 39.21 -19.16
N THR A 58 -4.37 39.72 -20.27
CA THR A 58 -3.12 40.47 -20.41
C THR A 58 -3.30 41.90 -19.91
N SER A 59 -3.20 42.12 -18.60
CA SER A 59 -2.83 43.47 -18.14
C SER A 59 -2.24 43.47 -16.74
N ARG A 60 -1.33 44.44 -16.54
CA ARG A 60 -0.75 44.92 -15.27
C ARG A 60 0.57 44.28 -14.87
N LEU A 61 1.54 44.62 -15.70
CA LEU A 61 2.98 44.65 -15.52
C LEU A 61 3.50 45.46 -14.30
N LEU A 62 2.69 45.75 -13.27
CA LEU A 62 3.06 46.71 -12.20
C LEU A 62 2.90 46.22 -10.75
N SER A 63 2.76 44.92 -10.51
CA SER A 63 2.77 44.39 -9.13
C SER A 63 3.64 43.16 -8.97
N ARG A 64 4.86 43.20 -9.52
CA ARG A 64 5.85 42.10 -9.36
C ARG A 64 6.96 42.38 -8.34
N LEU A 65 6.94 43.53 -7.65
CA LEU A 65 8.02 43.86 -6.70
C LEU A 65 7.69 43.68 -5.21
N VAL A 66 6.42 43.49 -4.82
CA VAL A 66 6.03 43.41 -3.40
C VAL A 66 5.61 41.99 -2.94
N LEU A 67 5.35 41.05 -3.86
CA LEU A 67 5.07 39.64 -3.53
C LEU A 67 6.27 38.72 -3.78
N ALA A 68 7.50 39.22 -3.65
CA ALA A 68 8.71 38.40 -3.74
C ALA A 68 9.38 38.14 -2.38
N ILE A 69 8.89 38.75 -1.29
CA ILE A 69 9.51 38.67 0.04
C ILE A 69 8.69 37.82 1.03
N LEU A 70 7.46 37.40 0.70
CA LEU A 70 6.60 36.54 1.54
C LEU A 70 6.54 35.06 1.11
N MET A 71 7.34 34.62 0.14
CA MET A 71 7.36 33.21 -0.35
C MET A 71 8.74 32.55 -0.17
N GLY A 72 9.40 32.80 0.96
CA GLY A 72 10.77 32.35 1.23
C GLY A 72 10.96 30.98 1.89
N LEU A 73 9.92 30.17 2.14
CA LEU A 73 10.07 28.86 2.82
C LEU A 73 9.05 27.82 2.31
N ALA A 74 9.19 27.33 1.08
CA ALA A 74 8.60 26.06 0.65
C ALA A 74 9.23 25.57 -0.67
N THR A 75 10.50 25.18 -0.66
CA THR A 75 11.02 24.29 -1.70
C THR A 75 10.50 22.87 -1.43
N SER A 76 9.23 22.63 -1.71
CA SER A 76 8.73 21.26 -1.86
C SER A 76 9.20 20.77 -3.22
N LEU A 77 10.20 19.88 -3.24
CA LEU A 77 10.49 19.07 -4.41
C LEU A 77 9.25 18.23 -4.72
N SER A 78 8.46 18.64 -5.71
CA SER A 78 7.49 17.77 -6.35
C SER A 78 8.25 16.68 -7.11
N HIS A 79 8.57 15.58 -6.42
CA HIS A 79 8.86 14.32 -7.10
C HIS A 79 7.55 13.83 -7.70
N ALA A 80 7.44 13.91 -9.02
CA ALA A 80 6.46 13.11 -9.74
C ALA A 80 6.82 11.64 -9.51
N THR A 81 6.01 10.93 -8.72
CA THR A 81 6.13 9.48 -8.56
C THR A 81 5.78 8.84 -9.90
N PRO A 82 6.72 8.20 -10.64
CA PRO A 82 6.36 7.37 -11.78
C PRO A 82 5.43 6.25 -11.29
N PRO A 83 4.59 5.65 -12.16
CA PRO A 83 3.84 4.46 -11.80
C PRO A 83 4.82 3.45 -11.21
N GLN A 84 4.66 3.10 -9.93
CA GLN A 84 5.48 2.10 -9.28
C GLN A 84 5.24 0.78 -10.01
N ALA A 85 6.09 0.50 -11.00
CA ALA A 85 6.40 -0.86 -11.34
C ALA A 85 6.77 -1.53 -10.01
N ASN A 86 6.15 -2.68 -9.73
CA ASN A 86 6.42 -3.50 -8.55
C ASN A 86 7.86 -4.03 -8.58
N THR A 87 8.86 -3.15 -8.44
CA THR A 87 10.17 -3.52 -7.97
C THR A 87 9.95 -3.97 -6.54
N ALA A 88 10.02 -5.29 -6.31
CA ALA A 88 9.91 -5.88 -4.98
C ALA A 88 10.83 -5.10 -4.03
N THR A 89 10.24 -4.22 -3.22
CA THR A 89 10.98 -3.35 -2.32
C THR A 89 11.63 -4.23 -1.27
N LYS A 90 12.96 -4.12 -1.15
CA LYS A 90 13.71 -4.86 -0.12
C LYS A 90 13.08 -4.58 1.24
N GLY A 91 12.76 -5.64 1.98
CA GLY A 91 12.13 -5.48 3.30
C GLY A 91 13.08 -4.91 4.35
N ASN A 92 12.50 -4.34 5.40
CA ASN A 92 13.17 -3.74 6.54
C ASN A 92 12.99 -4.61 7.80
N ALA A 93 14.07 -5.21 8.31
CA ALA A 93 14.01 -6.08 9.47
C ALA A 93 13.56 -5.37 10.77
N THR A 94 13.94 -4.11 10.96
CA THR A 94 13.54 -3.32 12.14
C THR A 94 12.03 -3.04 12.11
N GLN A 95 11.48 -2.70 10.93
CA GLN A 95 10.03 -2.57 10.78
C GLN A 95 9.33 -3.91 10.95
N GLY A 96 9.89 -5.00 10.39
CA GLY A 96 9.38 -6.34 10.59
C GLY A 96 9.33 -6.75 12.07
N GLN A 97 10.32 -6.36 12.87
CA GLN A 97 10.31 -6.59 14.31
C GLN A 97 9.15 -5.85 15.01
N ALA A 98 8.96 -4.57 14.69
CA ALA A 98 7.87 -3.78 15.26
C ALA A 98 6.49 -4.35 14.88
N LEU A 99 6.33 -4.80 13.63
CA LEU A 99 5.12 -5.45 13.16
C LEU A 99 4.87 -6.78 13.89
N PHE A 100 5.91 -7.61 14.05
CA PHE A 100 5.81 -8.92 14.70
C PHE A 100 5.37 -8.82 16.16
N ASN A 101 5.96 -7.87 16.90
CA ASN A 101 5.65 -7.64 18.31
C ASN A 101 4.48 -6.65 18.52
N GLY A 102 3.88 -6.14 17.44
CA GLY A 102 2.85 -5.11 17.50
C GLY A 102 1.70 -5.44 16.55
N LYS A 103 1.63 -4.70 15.43
CA LYS A 103 0.48 -4.73 14.49
C LYS A 103 0.07 -6.14 14.09
N GLY A 104 1.02 -7.01 13.76
CA GLY A 104 0.78 -8.38 13.28
C GLY A 104 0.45 -9.38 14.38
N ILE A 105 0.56 -9.01 15.67
CA ILE A 105 0.12 -9.84 16.82
C ILE A 105 0.84 -11.21 16.84
N CYS A 106 1.93 -11.37 16.08
CA CYS A 106 2.59 -12.66 15.86
C CYS A 106 3.16 -13.22 17.16
N HIS A 107 3.65 -12.33 18.04
CA HIS A 107 4.25 -12.66 19.31
C HIS A 107 3.31 -13.35 20.32
N TYR A 108 1.98 -13.24 20.16
CA TYR A 108 1.05 -13.99 21.00
C TYR A 108 1.20 -15.51 20.80
N CYS A 109 1.28 -15.95 19.55
CA CYS A 109 1.40 -17.38 19.22
C CYS A 109 2.85 -17.84 19.03
N HIS A 110 3.75 -16.95 18.61
CA HIS A 110 5.16 -17.28 18.36
C HIS A 110 6.13 -16.74 19.41
N GLY A 111 5.62 -16.04 20.42
CA GLY A 111 6.42 -15.44 21.50
C GLY A 111 7.13 -14.15 21.08
N ILE A 112 7.51 -13.32 22.04
CA ILE A 112 8.20 -12.04 21.83
C ILE A 112 9.52 -12.31 21.10
N ASP A 113 9.73 -11.61 19.98
CA ASP A 113 10.87 -11.82 19.07
C ASP A 113 11.07 -13.29 18.61
N GLY A 114 9.98 -14.05 18.53
CA GLY A 114 9.97 -15.44 18.10
C GLY A 114 10.50 -16.42 19.16
N MET A 115 10.73 -15.99 20.39
CA MET A 115 11.08 -16.88 21.50
C MET A 115 9.82 -17.57 21.99
N ILE A 116 9.59 -18.82 21.56
CA ILE A 116 8.30 -19.52 21.73
C ILE A 116 7.78 -19.52 23.19
N ASP A 117 8.68 -19.64 24.16
CA ASP A 117 8.39 -19.70 25.60
C ASP A 117 8.19 -18.32 26.24
N ARG A 118 8.47 -17.23 25.52
CA ARG A 118 8.35 -15.86 26.02
C ARG A 118 7.07 -15.20 25.50
N LYS A 119 5.94 -15.50 26.12
CA LYS A 119 4.64 -14.90 25.79
C LYS A 119 4.44 -13.53 26.46
N PRO A 120 3.66 -12.61 25.87
CA PRO A 120 3.20 -11.43 26.59
C PRO A 120 2.32 -11.85 27.77
N THR A 121 2.34 -11.05 28.84
CA THR A 121 1.45 -11.24 29.99
C THR A 121 0.02 -10.91 29.59
N LEU A 122 -0.91 -11.81 29.92
CA LEU A 122 -2.32 -11.70 29.58
C LEU A 122 -3.18 -12.13 30.77
N GLU A 123 -4.43 -11.67 30.76
CA GLU A 123 -5.46 -12.20 31.66
C GLU A 123 -5.62 -13.72 31.48
N PRO A 124 -5.89 -14.50 32.55
CA PRO A 124 -5.86 -15.96 32.53
C PRO A 124 -6.71 -16.58 31.41
N ASP A 125 -7.94 -16.10 31.22
CA ASP A 125 -8.85 -16.64 30.19
C ASP A 125 -8.33 -16.36 28.78
N THR A 126 -7.76 -15.18 28.55
CA THR A 126 -7.17 -14.83 27.25
C THR A 126 -5.92 -15.66 26.99
N ALA A 127 -5.08 -15.83 28.02
CA ALA A 127 -3.89 -16.67 27.95
C ALA A 127 -4.25 -18.13 27.59
N ALA A 128 -5.33 -18.67 28.17
CA ALA A 128 -5.80 -20.02 27.88
C ALA A 128 -6.26 -20.19 26.41
N VAL A 129 -6.99 -19.21 25.87
CA VAL A 129 -7.40 -19.20 24.46
C VAL A 129 -6.19 -19.11 23.54
N VAL A 130 -5.25 -18.19 23.81
CA VAL A 130 -4.02 -18.04 23.03
C VAL A 130 -3.19 -19.32 23.08
N ALA A 131 -3.05 -19.96 24.25
CA ALA A 131 -2.33 -21.22 24.39
C ALA A 131 -2.93 -22.33 23.53
N ARG A 132 -4.27 -22.42 23.47
CA ARG A 132 -4.96 -23.41 22.61
C ARG A 132 -4.70 -23.17 21.13
N LEU A 133 -4.73 -21.91 20.67
CA LEU A 133 -4.42 -21.54 19.29
C LEU A 133 -2.95 -21.76 18.93
N ALA A 134 -2.05 -21.49 19.88
CA ALA A 134 -0.61 -21.59 19.72
C ALA A 134 -0.06 -23.02 19.90
N ALA A 135 -0.88 -24.01 20.26
CA ALA A 135 -0.43 -25.36 20.60
C ALA A 135 0.40 -26.05 19.50
N SER A 136 0.21 -25.68 18.24
CA SER A 136 0.97 -26.19 17.09
C SER A 136 1.86 -25.14 16.42
N ALA A 137 2.06 -23.98 17.05
CA ALA A 137 2.90 -22.93 16.51
C ALA A 137 4.38 -23.41 16.51
N PRO A 138 5.06 -23.43 15.36
CA PRO A 138 6.46 -23.79 15.32
C PRO A 138 7.34 -22.70 15.95
N ASP A 139 8.47 -23.11 16.53
CA ASP A 139 9.56 -22.21 16.85
C ASP A 139 10.15 -21.61 15.56
N LEU A 140 9.93 -20.32 15.35
CA LEU A 140 10.33 -19.61 14.14
C LEU A 140 11.84 -19.42 14.02
N ARG A 141 12.58 -19.58 15.13
CA ARG A 141 14.04 -19.45 15.21
C ARG A 141 14.75 -20.75 14.89
N ASN A 142 14.09 -21.89 15.11
CA ASN A 142 14.62 -23.20 14.76
C ASN A 142 14.33 -23.55 13.30
N ARG A 143 15.32 -23.32 12.41
CA ARG A 143 15.15 -23.56 10.97
C ARG A 143 14.79 -25.02 10.61
N THR A 144 15.23 -26.01 11.40
CA THR A 144 15.07 -27.43 11.03
C THR A 144 13.64 -27.93 11.20
N THR A 145 12.87 -27.33 12.11
CA THR A 145 11.48 -27.70 12.39
C THR A 145 10.47 -27.02 11.46
N LEU A 146 10.90 -26.02 10.67
CA LEU A 146 10.03 -25.26 9.78
C LEU A 146 9.68 -26.03 8.50
N LYS A 147 8.38 -26.19 8.28
CA LYS A 147 7.80 -26.82 7.08
C LYS A 147 7.93 -25.94 5.84
N LEU A 148 7.59 -24.65 5.95
CA LEU A 148 7.66 -23.70 4.84
C LEU A 148 9.11 -23.37 4.49
N LYS A 149 9.51 -23.57 3.23
CA LYS A 149 10.91 -23.46 2.80
C LYS A 149 11.26 -22.09 2.24
N ASP A 150 10.38 -21.51 1.43
CA ASP A 150 10.63 -20.23 0.76
C ASP A 150 9.76 -19.08 1.28
N ASN A 151 10.10 -17.86 0.86
CA ASN A 151 9.41 -16.64 1.26
C ASN A 151 8.02 -16.50 0.64
N LYS A 152 7.75 -17.10 -0.52
CA LYS A 152 6.43 -17.05 -1.16
C LYS A 152 5.42 -17.82 -0.30
N ALA A 153 5.75 -19.04 0.11
CA ALA A 153 4.92 -19.85 0.99
C ALA A 153 4.71 -19.17 2.36
N ARG A 154 5.76 -18.54 2.91
CA ARG A 154 5.66 -17.79 4.17
C ARG A 154 4.81 -16.52 4.04
N PHE A 155 4.91 -15.81 2.92
CA PHE A 155 4.09 -14.64 2.62
C PHE A 155 2.60 -15.02 2.66
N HIS A 156 2.23 -16.08 1.93
CA HIS A 156 0.86 -16.60 1.93
C HIS A 156 0.42 -17.06 3.30
N ALA A 157 1.27 -17.78 4.05
CA ALA A 157 0.91 -18.17 5.41
C ALA A 157 0.64 -16.98 6.34
N ILE A 158 1.36 -15.86 6.18
CA ILE A 158 1.13 -14.63 6.96
C ILE A 158 -0.15 -13.90 6.51
N ARG A 159 -0.39 -13.79 5.20
CA ARG A 159 -1.56 -13.09 4.64
C ARG A 159 -2.84 -13.89 4.84
N ASP A 160 -2.79 -15.16 4.48
CA ASP A 160 -3.94 -16.06 4.32
C ASP A 160 -4.12 -16.99 5.52
N GLY A 161 -3.21 -16.94 6.49
CA GLY A 161 -3.17 -17.90 7.59
C GLY A 161 -2.70 -19.29 7.17
N HIS A 162 -2.75 -20.24 8.09
CA HIS A 162 -2.48 -21.65 7.84
C HIS A 162 -3.72 -22.49 8.15
N PRO A 163 -4.41 -23.03 7.13
CA PRO A 163 -5.64 -23.80 7.32
C PRO A 163 -5.48 -24.93 8.34
N GLY A 164 -6.47 -25.09 9.22
CA GLY A 164 -6.45 -26.10 10.27
C GLY A 164 -5.51 -25.81 11.45
N SER A 165 -4.99 -24.58 11.55
CA SER A 165 -4.17 -24.13 12.69
C SER A 165 -4.72 -22.85 13.34
N GLY A 166 -4.13 -22.43 14.46
CA GLY A 166 -4.44 -21.14 15.08
C GLY A 166 -3.80 -19.93 14.38
N MET A 167 -3.07 -20.11 13.29
CA MET A 167 -2.53 -19.01 12.48
C MET A 167 -3.62 -18.53 11.52
N LEU A 168 -4.42 -17.55 11.96
CA LEU A 168 -5.52 -16.98 11.19
C LEU A 168 -5.03 -15.97 10.14
N PRO A 169 -5.80 -15.70 9.07
CA PRO A 169 -5.48 -14.65 8.09
C PRO A 169 -5.39 -13.25 8.75
N ASP A 170 -4.45 -12.42 8.29
CA ASP A 170 -4.39 -10.99 8.68
C ASP A 170 -4.42 -10.09 7.44
N THR A 171 -5.61 -9.53 7.18
CA THR A 171 -5.86 -8.62 6.04
C THR A 171 -5.43 -7.17 6.33
N ARG A 172 -4.96 -6.86 7.55
CA ARG A 172 -4.54 -5.50 7.93
C ARG A 172 -3.10 -5.21 7.53
N LEU A 173 -2.30 -6.24 7.22
CA LEU A 173 -0.91 -6.12 6.80
C LEU A 173 -0.82 -5.93 5.28
N THR A 174 -0.19 -4.84 4.86
CA THR A 174 0.16 -4.58 3.45
C THR A 174 1.22 -5.56 2.95
N ASP A 175 1.39 -5.65 1.62
CA ASP A 175 2.41 -6.52 1.02
C ASP A 175 3.83 -6.12 1.47
N GLN A 176 4.09 -4.81 1.61
CA GLN A 176 5.36 -4.32 2.12
C GLN A 176 5.58 -4.73 3.58
N GLU A 177 4.57 -4.61 4.44
CA GLU A 177 4.69 -5.02 5.85
C GLU A 177 4.95 -6.52 5.98
N ILE A 178 4.35 -7.36 5.13
CA ILE A 178 4.67 -8.80 5.10
C ILE A 178 6.11 -9.02 4.60
N THR A 179 6.58 -8.24 3.63
CA THR A 179 7.97 -8.32 3.15
C THR A 179 8.97 -7.93 4.24
N ASP A 180 8.65 -6.93 5.05
CA ASP A 180 9.42 -6.51 6.22
C ASP A 180 9.44 -7.62 7.28
N LEU A 181 8.28 -8.23 7.58
CA LEU A 181 8.17 -9.39 8.47
C LEU A 181 9.05 -10.56 7.98
N LEU A 182 9.01 -10.90 6.70
CA LEU A 182 9.84 -11.98 6.14
C LEU A 182 11.33 -11.69 6.30
N THR A 183 11.73 -10.43 6.12
CA THR A 183 13.11 -9.98 6.33
C THR A 183 13.51 -10.13 7.81
N TYR A 184 12.63 -9.76 8.73
CA TYR A 184 12.85 -9.96 10.16
C TYR A 184 12.95 -11.44 10.54
N LEU A 185 12.04 -12.29 10.06
CA LEU A 185 12.07 -13.74 10.32
C LEU A 185 13.34 -14.40 9.77
N ALA A 186 13.90 -13.88 8.68
CA ALA A 186 15.20 -14.34 8.20
C ALA A 186 16.31 -13.97 9.19
N ALA A 187 16.34 -12.72 9.67
CA ALA A 187 17.31 -12.26 10.66
C ALA A 187 17.25 -13.06 11.98
N LEU A 188 16.04 -13.36 12.49
CA LEU A 188 15.85 -14.17 13.69
C LEU A 188 16.58 -15.52 13.64
N ARG A 189 16.63 -16.14 12.46
CA ARG A 189 17.23 -17.47 12.26
C ARG A 189 18.75 -17.43 12.10
N GLN A 190 19.30 -16.31 11.64
CA GLN A 190 20.75 -16.14 11.55
C GLN A 190 21.35 -15.87 12.93
N ASN A 191 20.59 -15.23 13.82
CA ASN A 191 21.02 -14.86 15.17
C ASN A 191 20.74 -15.98 16.21
N THR A 192 20.35 -17.17 15.78
CA THR A 192 20.25 -18.35 16.66
C THR A 192 21.62 -19.04 16.65
N PRO A 193 22.31 -19.20 17.81
CA PRO A 193 23.54 -19.97 17.86
C PRO A 193 23.30 -21.35 17.24
N ARG A 194 24.20 -21.77 16.34
CA ARG A 194 24.16 -23.12 15.78
C ARG A 194 24.12 -24.10 16.95
N ALA A 195 23.03 -24.87 17.07
CA ALA A 195 22.95 -25.94 18.06
C ALA A 195 24.21 -26.82 17.90
N GLY A 196 25.12 -26.72 18.88
CA GLY A 196 26.45 -27.33 18.85
C GLY A 196 27.63 -26.39 19.15
N ALA A 197 27.46 -25.07 19.16
CA ALA A 197 28.49 -24.14 19.65
C ALA A 197 28.28 -23.91 21.16
N SER A 198 28.89 -24.76 21.99
CA SER A 198 29.05 -24.48 23.42
C SER A 198 30.01 -23.31 23.61
N PRO A 199 29.67 -22.27 24.38
CA PRO A 199 30.62 -21.24 24.80
C PRO A 199 31.44 -21.65 26.03
N TYR A 200 31.31 -22.91 26.48
CA TYR A 200 32.07 -23.50 27.60
C TYR A 200 32.58 -24.88 27.23
#